data_AF-X1J540-F1
#
_entry.id   AF-X1J540-F1
#
_cell.length_a   1.000
_cell.length_b   1.000
_cell.length_c   1.000
_cell.angle_alpha   90.00
_cell.angle_beta   90.00
_cell.angle_gamma   90.00
#
_symmetry.space_group_name_H-M   'P 1'
#
loop_
_entity.id
_entity.type
_entity.pdbx_description
1 polymer ?
#
loop_
_entity_poly.entity_id
_entity_poly.type
_entity_poly.pdbx_seq_one_letter_code
_entity_poly.pdbx_strand_id
1 'polypeptide(L)'
;HELSNALRVLAKVLRAGPKVEIDNIYEIMGGKSGKRLDNKEIKVGLSHLVALSRVDKRKWMELINEYNFPINIRPRDSSRDILGKLLRYLESTPEARERVKRSTYEAGTKASPQLMKALDSLLRE
;
A
#
# COMPACT_ATOMS: atom_id res chain seq x y z
N HIS A 1 -38.78 3.77 -23.30
CA HIS A 1 -38.46 3.24 -24.64
C HIS A 1 -37.20 3.87 -25.24
N GLU A 2 -36.96 5.17 -25.07
CA GLU A 2 -35.77 5.87 -25.62
C GLU A 2 -34.43 5.33 -25.10
N LEU A 3 -34.33 5.01 -23.81
CA LEU A 3 -33.12 4.41 -23.23
C LEU A 3 -32.73 3.09 -23.91
N SER A 4 -33.71 2.25 -24.23
CA SER A 4 -33.46 0.99 -24.94
C SER A 4 -32.94 1.22 -26.36
N ASN A 5 -33.38 2.29 -27.02
CA ASN A 5 -32.88 2.65 -28.35
C ASN A 5 -31.46 3.23 -28.26
N ALA A 6 -31.19 4.07 -27.26
CA ALA A 6 -29.85 4.61 -27.00
C ALA A 6 -28.82 3.50 -26.71
N LEU A 7 -29.18 2.51 -25.88
CA LEU A 7 -28.31 1.36 -25.58
C LEU A 7 -28.04 0.50 -26.82
N ARG A 8 -29.03 0.34 -27.72
CA ARG A 8 -28.85 -0.39 -28.99
C ARG A 8 -27.93 0.35 -29.96
N VAL A 9 -28.01 1.68 -30.02
CA VAL A 9 -27.10 2.50 -30.84
C VAL A 9 -25.67 2.40 -30.29
N LEU A 10 -25.49 2.53 -28.98
CA LEU A 10 -24.19 2.37 -28.33
C LEU A 10 -23.57 0.99 -28.60
N ALA A 11 -24.37 -0.08 -28.53
CA ALA A 11 -23.91 -1.44 -28.83
C ALA A 11 -23.45 -1.60 -30.29
N LYS A 12 -24.10 -0.92 -31.25
CA LYS A 12 -23.64 -0.91 -32.66
C LYS A 12 -22.30 -0.18 -32.81
N VAL A 13 -22.14 0.95 -32.12
CA VAL A 13 -20.88 1.72 -32.13
C VAL A 13 -19.74 0.90 -31.51
N LEU A 14 -19.98 0.24 -30.37
CA LEU A 14 -18.97 -0.62 -29.71
C LEU A 14 -18.56 -1.82 -30.56
N ARG A 15 -19.49 -2.40 -31.35
CA ARG A 15 -19.18 -3.49 -32.30
C ARG A 15 -18.38 -3.03 -33.51
N ALA A 16 -18.56 -1.79 -33.95
CA ALA A 16 -17.82 -1.19 -35.06
C ALA A 16 -16.50 -0.54 -34.61
N GLY A 17 -16.32 -0.37 -33.30
CA GLY A 17 -15.11 0.17 -32.71
C GLY A 17 -13.93 -0.80 -32.75
N PRO A 18 -12.71 -0.30 -32.47
CA PRO A 18 -11.52 -1.13 -32.38
C PRO A 18 -11.69 -2.22 -31.33
N LYS A 19 -11.05 -3.37 -31.55
CA LYS A 19 -11.09 -4.51 -30.63
C LYS A 19 -10.27 -4.17 -29.38
N VAL A 20 -10.90 -3.53 -28.41
CA VAL A 20 -10.28 -3.17 -27.13
C VAL A 20 -10.49 -4.33 -26.16
N GLU A 21 -9.41 -4.83 -25.57
CA GLU A 21 -9.46 -5.84 -24.51
C GLU A 21 -10.26 -5.32 -23.32
N ILE A 22 -11.06 -6.18 -22.69
CA ILE A 22 -11.98 -5.80 -21.59
C ILE A 22 -11.21 -5.14 -20.43
N ASP A 23 -9.95 -5.51 -20.23
CA ASP A 23 -9.07 -4.94 -19.21
C ASP A 23 -8.78 -3.44 -19.46
N ASN A 24 -8.71 -3.00 -20.72
CA ASN A 24 -8.50 -1.59 -21.06
C ASN A 24 -9.79 -0.75 -20.90
N ILE A 25 -10.97 -1.38 -20.93
CA ILE A 25 -12.25 -0.69 -20.70
C ILE A 25 -12.37 -0.29 -19.23
N TYR A 26 -11.88 -1.13 -18.30
CA TYR A 26 -11.82 -0.81 -16.87
C TYR A 26 -10.95 0.42 -16.57
N GLU A 27 -9.84 0.58 -17.29
CA GLU A 27 -8.95 1.75 -17.17
C GLU A 27 -9.60 3.02 -17.70
N ILE A 28 -10.29 2.94 -18.84
CA ILE A 28 -11.01 4.08 -19.44
C ILE A 28 -12.20 4.51 -18.58
N MET A 29 -12.85 3.57 -17.88
CA MET A 29 -14.00 3.83 -17.01
C MET A 29 -13.64 4.33 -15.60
N GLY A 30 -12.36 4.62 -15.32
CA GLY A 30 -11.93 5.14 -14.02
C GLY A 30 -12.07 4.14 -12.88
N GLY A 31 -12.25 2.85 -13.20
CA GLY A 31 -12.01 1.80 -12.23
C GLY A 31 -10.53 1.90 -11.87
N LYS A 32 -10.22 2.03 -10.58
CA LYS A 32 -8.84 1.94 -10.08
C LYS A 32 -8.30 0.56 -10.46
N SER A 33 -7.77 0.41 -11.67
CA SER A 33 -6.88 -0.69 -12.00
C SER A 33 -5.76 -0.55 -10.98
N GLY A 34 -5.51 -1.62 -10.22
CA GLY A 34 -4.37 -1.65 -9.33
C GLY A 34 -3.17 -1.22 -10.17
N LYS A 35 -2.54 -0.09 -9.80
CA LYS A 35 -1.37 0.44 -10.51
C LYS A 35 -0.50 -0.76 -10.87
N ARG A 36 -0.28 -0.99 -12.17
CA ARG A 36 0.77 -1.91 -12.60
C ARG A 36 2.05 -1.34 -12.00
N LEU A 37 2.51 -1.95 -10.90
CA LEU A 37 3.71 -1.52 -10.20
C LEU A 37 4.84 -1.52 -11.22
N ASP A 38 5.44 -0.35 -11.45
CA ASP A 38 6.58 -0.25 -12.35
C ASP A 38 7.70 -1.11 -11.76
N ASN A 39 8.44 -1.83 -12.61
CA ASN A 39 9.59 -2.63 -12.18
C ASN A 39 10.61 -1.78 -11.42
N LYS A 40 10.66 -0.46 -11.68
CA LYS A 40 11.46 0.49 -10.92
C LYS A 40 10.92 0.70 -9.50
N GLU A 41 9.60 0.87 -9.35
CA GLU A 41 8.92 1.01 -8.05
C GLU A 41 9.12 -0.26 -7.20
N ILE A 42 8.94 -1.44 -7.79
CA ILE A 42 9.19 -2.72 -7.10
C ILE A 42 10.63 -2.81 -6.58
N LYS A 43 11.63 -2.41 -7.39
CA LYS A 43 13.04 -2.43 -6.98
C LYS A 43 13.32 -1.47 -5.82
N VAL A 44 12.74 -0.28 -5.85
CA VAL A 44 12.85 0.71 -4.78
C VAL A 44 12.21 0.17 -3.49
N GLY A 45 10.98 -0.33 -3.56
CA GLY A 45 10.29 -0.94 -2.41
C GLY A 45 11.07 -2.11 -1.80
N LEU A 46 11.63 -3.00 -2.63
CA LEU A 46 12.47 -4.11 -2.16
C LEU A 46 13.75 -3.62 -1.47
N SER A 47 14.42 -2.59 -2.01
CA SER A 47 15.60 -2.00 -1.37
C SER A 47 15.29 -1.41 0.00
N HIS A 48 14.12 -0.77 0.16
CA HIS A 48 13.66 -0.23 1.43
C HIS A 48 13.31 -1.33 2.43
N LEU A 49 12.65 -2.41 1.99
CA LEU A 49 12.40 -3.58 2.84
C LEU A 49 13.70 -4.23 3.34
N VAL A 50 14.72 -4.33 2.50
CA VAL A 50 16.04 -4.85 2.90
C VAL A 50 16.69 -3.93 3.93
N ALA A 51 16.63 -2.60 3.74
CA ALA A 51 17.13 -1.64 4.71
C ALA A 51 16.39 -1.74 6.07
N LEU A 52 15.05 -1.83 6.03
CA LEU A 52 14.19 -1.99 7.21
C LEU A 52 14.43 -3.32 7.93
N SER A 53 14.80 -4.38 7.21
CA SER A 53 15.12 -5.68 7.81
C SER A 53 16.38 -5.66 8.70
N ARG A 54 17.26 -4.67 8.52
CA ARG A 54 18.48 -4.47 9.33
C ARG A 54 18.22 -3.69 10.62
N VAL A 55 17.02 -3.12 10.78
CA VAL A 55 16.65 -2.40 11.99
C VAL A 55 16.56 -3.37 13.17
N ASP A 56 17.12 -2.96 14.31
CA ASP A 56 17.08 -3.72 15.55
C ASP A 56 15.64 -3.98 16.04
N LYS A 57 15.40 -5.18 16.57
CA LYS A 57 14.13 -5.60 17.15
C LYS A 57 13.58 -4.60 18.18
N ARG A 58 14.45 -3.99 19.01
CA ARG A 58 14.05 -3.01 20.04
C ARG A 58 13.34 -1.81 19.42
N LYS A 59 13.85 -1.27 18.32
CA LYS A 59 13.24 -0.12 17.63
C LYS A 59 11.86 -0.46 17.07
N TRP A 60 11.66 -1.68 16.58
CA TRP A 60 10.34 -2.13 16.15
C TRP A 60 9.36 -2.27 17.32
N MET A 61 9.83 -2.79 18.47
CA MET A 61 8.99 -2.87 19.67
C MET A 61 8.64 -1.49 20.21
N GLU A 62 9.58 -0.54 20.21
CA GLU A 62 9.34 0.85 20.58
C GLU A 62 8.24 1.48 19.71
N LEU A 63 8.34 1.32 18.39
CA LEU A 63 7.31 1.77 17.45
C LEU A 63 5.94 1.12 17.74
N ILE A 64 5.92 -0.21 17.89
CA ILE A 64 4.66 -0.94 18.11
C ILE A 64 3.97 -0.49 19.41
N ASN A 65 4.76 -0.27 20.45
CA ASN A 65 4.26 0.23 21.74
C ASN A 65 3.83 1.70 21.65
N GLU A 66 4.59 2.54 20.95
CA GLU A 66 4.27 3.96 20.77
C GLU A 66 2.94 4.17 20.06
N TYR A 67 2.66 3.37 19.04
CA TYR A 67 1.40 3.45 18.28
C TYR A 67 0.30 2.54 18.81
N ASN A 68 0.61 1.76 19.84
CA ASN A 68 -0.25 0.77 20.45
C ASN A 68 -0.88 -0.17 19.40
N PHE A 69 -0.04 -0.70 18.49
CA PHE A 69 -0.54 -1.63 17.47
C PHE A 69 -0.88 -2.99 18.13
N PRO A 70 -2.06 -3.56 17.87
CA PRO A 70 -2.51 -4.84 18.44
C PRO A 70 -1.83 -6.04 17.77
N ILE A 71 -0.49 -6.04 17.76
CA ILE A 71 0.34 -7.07 17.12
C ILE A 71 0.96 -7.95 18.19
N ASN A 72 0.74 -9.26 18.09
CA ASN A 72 1.35 -10.21 19.02
C ASN A 72 2.81 -10.49 18.64
N ILE A 73 3.75 -9.95 19.43
CA ILE A 73 5.19 -10.20 19.30
C ILE A 73 5.60 -11.32 20.26
N ARG A 74 6.18 -12.38 19.72
CA ARG A 74 6.77 -13.47 20.51
C ARG A 74 8.21 -13.12 20.87
N PRO A 75 8.73 -13.59 22.03
CA PRO A 75 10.12 -13.37 22.42
C PRO A 75 11.13 -13.88 21.38
N ARG A 76 10.77 -14.95 20.65
CA ARG A 76 11.57 -15.58 19.60
C ARG A 76 11.49 -14.91 18.23
N ASP A 77 10.61 -13.94 18.03
CA ASP A 77 10.49 -13.26 16.74
C ASP A 77 11.76 -12.47 16.42
N SER A 78 12.28 -12.64 15.21
CA SER A 78 13.37 -11.82 14.67
C SER A 78 12.85 -10.45 14.20
N SER A 79 13.74 -9.50 13.91
CA SER A 79 13.36 -8.20 13.33
C SER A 79 12.53 -8.34 12.05
N ARG A 80 12.83 -9.36 11.22
CA ARG A 80 12.09 -9.65 9.98
C ARG A 80 10.68 -10.14 10.25
N ASP A 81 10.50 -10.99 11.25
CA ASP A 81 9.18 -11.50 11.64
C ASP A 81 8.29 -10.37 12.16
N ILE A 82 8.86 -9.46 12.96
CA ILE A 82 8.15 -8.31 13.50
C ILE A 82 7.75 -7.35 12.37
N LEU A 83 8.68 -7.04 11.45
CA LEU A 83 8.38 -6.24 10.27
C LEU A 83 7.26 -6.88 9.43
N GLY A 84 7.31 -8.19 9.18
CA GLY A 84 6.27 -8.91 8.44
C GLY A 84 4.90 -8.83 9.11
N LYS A 85 4.83 -8.97 10.43
CA LYS A 85 3.58 -8.82 11.20
C LYS A 85 3.05 -7.40 11.14
N LEU A 86 3.92 -6.40 11.24
CA LEU A 86 3.55 -4.98 11.13
C LEU A 86 2.99 -4.67 9.74
N LEU A 87 3.65 -5.10 8.67
CA LEU A 87 3.18 -4.87 7.31
C LEU A 87 1.82 -5.53 7.06
N ARG A 88 1.61 -6.78 7.50
CA ARG A 88 0.30 -7.45 7.42
C ARG A 88 -0.79 -6.67 8.18
N TYR A 89 -0.46 -6.14 9.35
CA TYR A 89 -1.40 -5.33 10.12
C TYR A 89 -1.76 -4.04 9.36
N LEU A 90 -0.78 -3.31 8.85
CA LEU A 90 -0.98 -2.08 8.07
C LEU A 90 -1.67 -2.32 6.71
N GLU A 91 -1.55 -3.53 6.16
CA GLU A 91 -2.31 -3.98 5.00
C GLU A 91 -3.80 -4.11 5.34
N SER A 92 -4.10 -4.82 6.43
CA SER A 92 -5.48 -5.09 6.89
C SER A 92 -6.20 -3.88 7.50
N THR A 93 -5.47 -2.86 7.96
CA THR A 93 -6.03 -1.73 8.72
C THR A 93 -5.66 -0.38 8.06
N PRO A 94 -6.50 0.15 7.16
CA PRO A 94 -6.23 1.42 6.46
C PRO A 94 -6.06 2.61 7.41
N GLU A 95 -6.83 2.64 8.51
CA GLU A 95 -6.76 3.71 9.52
C GLU A 95 -5.39 3.75 10.22
N ALA A 96 -4.80 2.59 10.49
CA ALA A 96 -3.47 2.50 11.08
C ALA A 96 -2.40 3.01 10.11
N ARG A 97 -2.58 2.76 8.81
CA ARG A 97 -1.70 3.28 7.76
C ARG A 97 -1.73 4.81 7.72
N GLU A 98 -2.92 5.40 7.77
CA GLU A 98 -3.08 6.85 7.78
C GLU A 98 -2.52 7.49 9.05
N ARG A 99 -2.67 6.84 10.22
CA ARG A 99 -2.03 7.29 11.46
C ARG A 99 -0.52 7.35 11.35
N VAL A 100 0.09 6.33 10.76
CA VAL A 100 1.54 6.30 10.54
C VAL A 100 1.97 7.39 9.56
N LYS A 101 1.25 7.54 8.44
CA LYS A 101 1.50 8.61 7.46
C LYS A 101 1.38 10.01 8.05
N ARG A 102 0.47 10.26 8.98
CA ARG A 102 0.37 11.60 9.63
C ARG A 102 1.53 11.84 10.58
N SER A 103 1.90 10.82 11.34
CA SER A 103 2.93 10.94 12.37
C SER A 103 4.36 11.12 11.83
N THR A 104 4.61 10.79 10.56
CA THR A 104 5.88 11.13 9.89
C THR A 104 6.02 12.64 9.63
N TYR A 105 4.93 13.41 9.66
CA TYR A 105 4.96 14.88 9.56
C TYR A 105 4.97 15.57 10.93
N GLU A 106 4.55 14.90 12.00
CA GLU A 106 4.53 15.43 13.36
C GLU A 106 5.81 15.04 14.09
N ALA A 107 6.68 16.01 14.36
CA ALA A 107 8.07 15.86 14.81
C ALA A 107 8.29 15.30 16.25
N GLY A 108 7.45 14.39 16.72
CA GLY A 108 7.40 13.94 18.13
C GLY A 108 7.65 12.45 18.39
N THR A 109 8.04 11.66 17.40
CA THR A 109 8.07 10.20 17.55
C THR A 109 9.34 9.70 18.22
N LYS A 110 9.21 8.84 19.25
CA LYS A 110 10.33 8.21 19.96
C LYS A 110 11.05 7.17 19.10
N ALA A 111 10.32 6.55 18.17
CA ALA A 111 10.95 5.74 17.14
C ALA A 111 11.88 6.59 16.25
N SER A 112 13.03 6.01 15.88
CA SER A 112 14.07 6.70 15.11
C SER A 112 13.49 7.39 13.86
N PRO A 113 13.75 8.69 13.62
CA PRO A 113 13.22 9.43 12.45
C PRO A 113 13.55 8.79 11.10
N GLN A 114 14.67 8.07 11.02
CA GLN A 114 15.08 7.32 9.83
C GLN A 114 14.15 6.14 9.54
N LEU A 115 13.66 5.45 10.57
CA LEU A 115 12.73 4.33 10.44
C LEU A 115 11.37 4.83 9.94
N MET A 116 10.90 5.94 10.51
CA MET A 116 9.67 6.59 10.08
C MET A 116 9.73 7.05 8.62
N LYS A 117 10.84 7.67 8.21
CA LYS A 117 11.04 8.10 6.82
C LYS A 117 11.08 6.93 5.85
N ALA A 118 11.72 5.82 6.23
CA ALA A 118 11.75 4.60 5.42
C ALA A 118 10.38 3.93 5.32
N LEU A 119 9.59 3.97 6.40
CA LEU A 119 8.22 3.46 6.41
C LEU A 119 7.28 4.34 5.56
N ASP A 120 7.39 5.66 5.66
CA ASP A 120 6.62 6.61 4.83
C ASP A 120 6.90 6.38 3.35
N SER A 121 8.18 6.23 2.99
CA SER A 121 8.59 5.98 1.62
C SER A 121 8.02 4.67 1.06
N LEU A 122 7.77 3.68 1.92
CA LEU A 122 7.18 2.40 1.53
C LEU A 122 5.65 2.46 1.44
N LEU A 123 5.01 3.35 2.21
CA LEU A 123 3.55 3.51 2.28
C LEU A 123 2.98 4.57 1.32
N ARG A 124 3.85 5.39 0.71
CA ARG A 124 3.49 6.39 -0.31
C ARG A 124 3.30 5.79 -1.71
N GLU A 125 3.72 4.56 -1.93
CA GLU A 125 3.43 3.77 -3.14
C GLU A 125 2.04 3.11 -3.06
#